data_AF-A0A2A4PN72-F1
#
_entry.id   AF-A0A2A4PN72-F1
#
_cell.length_a   1.000
_cell.length_b   1.000
_cell.length_c   1.000
_cell.angle_alpha   90.00
_cell.angle_beta   90.00
_cell.angle_gamma   90.00
#
_symmetry.space_group_name_H-M   'P 1'
#
loop_
_entity.id
_entity.type
_entity.pdbx_description
1 polymer ?
#
loop_
_entity_poly.entity_id
_entity_poly.type
_entity_poly.pdbx_seq_one_letter_code
_entity_poly.pdbx_strand_id
1 'polypeptide(L)'
;MIFLKLKIDNFYMFKDTEIDFTYPKKINNSTLEGEFLKDFPNIKYKKVCIFMGANASGKTSLGRVLCAINNYLAGRPIESFPDKICQKNRSARFEVIYITPETKQIHKLTAEFNTQGLISEQYHVCKLKKTYSLVKTLSDINS
;
A
#
# COMPACT_ATOMS: atom_id res chain seq x y z
N MET A 1 1.35 11.27 2.43
CA MET A 1 1.41 9.79 2.46
C MET A 1 2.13 9.26 1.22
N ILE A 2 3.01 8.26 1.38
CA ILE A 2 3.74 7.59 0.30
C ILE A 2 3.51 6.08 0.42
N PHE A 3 2.88 5.45 -0.57
CA PHE A 3 2.72 3.99 -0.60
C PHE A 3 4.06 3.29 -0.86
N LEU A 4 4.34 2.21 -0.12
CA LEU A 4 5.52 1.36 -0.30
C LEU A 4 5.13 -0.02 -0.81
N LYS A 5 4.10 -0.62 -0.23
CA LYS A 5 3.60 -1.94 -0.64
C LYS A 5 2.10 -2.00 -0.51
N LEU A 6 1.46 -2.72 -1.43
CA LEU A 6 0.04 -2.98 -1.43
C LEU A 6 -0.19 -4.44 -1.77
N LYS A 7 -0.86 -5.18 -0.89
CA LYS A 7 -1.42 -6.50 -1.18
C LYS A 7 -2.93 -6.40 -1.23
N ILE A 8 -3.56 -7.01 -2.22
CA ILE A 8 -5.00 -6.99 -2.44
C ILE A 8 -5.43 -8.40 -2.78
N ASP A 9 -6.46 -8.85 -2.09
CA ASP A 9 -7.07 -10.13 -2.37
C ASP A 9 -8.60 -10.04 -2.31
N ASN A 10 -9.23 -10.65 -3.31
CA ASN A 10 -10.68 -10.76 -3.46
C ASN A 10 -11.46 -9.42 -3.53
N PHE A 11 -10.77 -8.31 -3.85
CA PHE A 11 -11.40 -7.06 -4.28
C PHE A 11 -11.36 -6.89 -5.79
N TYR A 12 -12.47 -6.47 -6.39
CA TYR A 12 -12.64 -6.32 -7.83
C TYR A 12 -12.25 -7.59 -8.60
N MET A 13 -11.10 -7.55 -9.30
CA MET A 13 -10.54 -8.66 -10.08
C MET A 13 -9.19 -9.14 -9.53
N PHE A 14 -8.71 -8.54 -8.44
CA PHE A 14 -7.43 -8.85 -7.83
C PHE A 14 -7.55 -10.14 -7.03
N LYS A 15 -6.71 -11.12 -7.39
CA LYS A 15 -6.57 -12.41 -6.70
C LYS A 15 -5.13 -12.46 -6.23
N ASP A 16 -4.91 -12.48 -4.92
CA ASP A 16 -3.58 -12.50 -4.30
C ASP A 16 -2.53 -11.62 -5.02
N THR A 17 -2.87 -10.34 -5.19
CA THR A 17 -2.07 -9.40 -5.98
C THR A 17 -1.20 -8.55 -5.07
N GLU A 18 0.11 -8.50 -5.34
CA GLU A 18 1.07 -7.67 -4.63
C GLU A 18 1.71 -6.64 -5.57
N ILE A 19 1.78 -5.39 -5.11
CA ILE A 19 2.44 -4.28 -5.81
C ILE A 19 3.48 -3.68 -4.88
N ASP A 20 4.72 -3.69 -5.34
CA ASP A 20 5.86 -3.09 -4.65
C ASP A 20 6.23 -1.75 -5.30
N PHE A 21 6.05 -0.66 -4.54
CA PHE A 21 6.36 0.71 -4.94
C PHE A 21 7.78 1.12 -4.55
N THR A 22 8.63 0.17 -4.17
CA THR A 22 9.98 0.43 -3.69
C THR A 22 11.05 -0.07 -4.64
N TYR A 23 12.31 0.24 -4.35
CA TYR A 23 13.45 -0.32 -5.06
C TYR A 23 14.30 -1.18 -4.12
N PRO A 24 14.67 -2.41 -4.50
CA PRO A 24 15.50 -3.27 -3.68
C PRO A 24 16.95 -2.77 -3.57
N LYS A 25 17.44 -2.04 -4.59
CA LYS A 25 18.81 -1.51 -4.66
C LYS A 25 18.82 -0.11 -5.30
N LYS A 26 19.95 0.60 -5.20
CA LYS A 26 20.16 1.86 -5.94
C LYS A 26 20.10 1.55 -7.44
N ILE A 27 19.31 2.31 -8.19
CA ILE A 27 19.38 2.29 -9.66
C ILE A 27 20.56 3.18 -10.06
N ASN A 28 21.58 2.58 -10.67
CA ASN A 28 22.64 3.33 -11.32
C ASN A 28 22.08 3.90 -12.63
N ASN A 29 22.37 5.17 -12.93
CA ASN A 29 21.90 5.88 -14.13
C ASN A 29 20.36 6.09 -14.23
N SER A 30 19.66 6.27 -13.10
CA SER A 30 18.26 6.73 -13.17
C SER A 30 18.20 8.16 -13.72
N THR A 31 17.32 8.40 -14.69
CA THR A 31 16.98 9.75 -15.19
C THR A 31 16.13 10.54 -14.17
N LEU A 32 15.53 9.85 -13.20
CA LEU A 32 14.78 10.45 -12.11
C LEU A 32 15.71 10.63 -10.90
N GLU A 33 16.13 11.87 -10.67
CA GLU A 33 16.89 12.21 -9.47
C GLU A 33 16.03 12.12 -8.20
N GLY A 34 16.66 11.71 -7.10
CA GLY A 34 16.07 11.85 -5.78
C GLY A 34 15.01 10.81 -5.41
N GLU A 35 14.98 9.61 -6.01
CA GLU A 35 14.05 8.51 -5.64
C GLU A 35 14.36 7.86 -4.27
N PHE A 36 14.40 8.71 -3.26
CA PHE A 36 14.61 8.37 -1.86
C PHE A 36 13.87 9.36 -0.97
N LEU A 37 13.58 8.95 0.26
CA LEU A 37 12.98 9.83 1.25
C LEU A 37 14.04 10.83 1.75
N LYS A 38 13.82 12.14 1.57
CA LYS A 38 14.82 13.21 1.80
C LYS A 38 15.52 13.11 3.17
N ASP A 39 14.76 12.90 4.23
CA ASP A 39 15.28 12.79 5.61
C ASP A 39 15.81 11.39 5.96
N PHE A 40 15.50 10.38 5.12
CA PHE A 40 15.81 8.96 5.32
C PHE A 40 16.27 8.32 3.98
N PRO A 41 17.44 8.73 3.44
CA PRO A 41 17.86 8.37 2.08
C PRO A 41 18.11 6.87 1.85
N ASN A 42 18.17 6.09 2.93
CA ASN A 42 18.23 4.62 2.90
C ASN A 42 16.90 3.96 2.54
N ILE A 43 15.82 4.74 2.46
CA ILE A 43 14.50 4.31 2.02
C ILE A 43 14.26 4.87 0.62
N LYS A 44 14.16 3.97 -0.36
CA LYS A 44 14.01 4.28 -1.78
C LYS A 44 12.64 3.85 -2.27
N TYR A 45 11.99 4.71 -3.03
CA TYR A 45 10.64 4.47 -3.54
C TYR A 45 10.46 5.05 -4.94
N LYS A 46 9.55 4.43 -5.70
CA LYS A 46 9.14 4.87 -7.02
C LYS A 46 8.31 6.14 -6.85
N LYS A 47 8.81 7.29 -7.32
CA LYS A 47 8.04 8.55 -7.26
C LYS A 47 6.90 8.57 -8.27
N VAL A 48 7.13 7.96 -9.43
CA VAL A 48 6.16 7.87 -10.52
C VAL A 48 5.98 6.41 -10.90
N CYS A 49 4.74 5.95 -10.96
CA CYS A 49 4.38 4.59 -11.39
C CYS A 49 3.40 4.69 -12.55
N ILE A 50 3.79 4.17 -13.71
CA ILE A 50 2.94 4.13 -14.90
C ILE A 50 2.34 2.72 -15.02
N PHE A 51 1.02 2.62 -14.87
CA PHE A 51 0.29 1.37 -15.05
C PHE A 51 -0.30 1.30 -16.46
N MET A 52 0.29 0.46 -17.32
CA MET A 52 -0.16 0.22 -18.69
C MET A 52 -0.75 -1.18 -18.83
N GLY A 53 -1.62 -1.38 -19.83
CA GLY A 53 -2.21 -2.69 -20.13
C GLY A 53 -3.46 -2.56 -21.00
N ALA A 54 -4.01 -3.69 -21.43
CA ALA A 54 -5.21 -3.74 -22.26
C ALA A 54 -6.46 -3.15 -21.57
N ASN A 55 -7.52 -2.88 -22.33
CA ASN A 55 -8.79 -2.45 -21.75
C ASN A 55 -9.29 -3.49 -20.72
N ALA A 56 -9.96 -3.02 -19.68
CA ALA A 56 -10.46 -3.85 -18.57
C ALA A 56 -9.39 -4.66 -17.80
N SER A 57 -8.09 -4.39 -17.97
CA SER A 57 -7.01 -5.09 -17.25
C SER A 57 -6.83 -4.70 -15.77
N GLY A 58 -7.80 -4.00 -15.17
CA GLY A 58 -7.77 -3.65 -13.75
C GLY A 58 -7.08 -2.34 -13.37
N LYS A 59 -6.57 -1.55 -14.33
CA LYS A 59 -5.93 -0.24 -14.05
C LYS A 59 -6.84 0.72 -13.28
N THR A 60 -8.08 0.89 -13.74
CA THR A 60 -9.09 1.72 -13.06
C THR A 60 -9.47 1.14 -11.70
N SER A 61 -9.60 -0.18 -11.59
CA SER A 61 -9.89 -0.87 -10.33
C SER A 61 -8.77 -0.67 -9.31
N LEU A 62 -7.50 -0.70 -9.73
CA LEU A 62 -6.36 -0.42 -8.86
C LEU A 62 -6.42 1.02 -8.33
N GLY A 63 -6.68 1.99 -9.20
CA GLY A 63 -6.85 3.39 -8.80
C GLY A 63 -8.00 3.57 -7.79
N ARG A 64 -9.11 2.86 -8.00
CA ARG A 64 -10.24 2.85 -7.05
C ARG A 64 -9.87 2.23 -5.70
N VAL A 65 -9.11 1.13 -5.68
CA VAL A 65 -8.61 0.52 -4.42
C VAL A 65 -7.72 1.52 -3.67
N LEU A 66 -6.74 2.13 -4.34
CA LEU A 66 -5.86 3.14 -3.72
C LEU A 66 -6.65 4.33 -3.15
N CYS A 67 -7.63 4.84 -3.91
CA CYS A 67 -8.51 5.92 -3.47
C CYS A 67 -9.32 5.52 -2.24
N ALA A 68 -9.89 4.31 -2.26
CA ALA A 68 -10.73 3.83 -1.19
C ALA A 68 -9.91 3.55 0.09
N ILE A 69 -8.69 3.01 -0.01
CA ILE A 69 -7.75 2.91 1.12
C ILE A 69 -7.41 4.30 1.69
N ASN A 70 -7.18 5.30 0.84
CA ASN A 70 -6.92 6.67 1.29
C ASN A 70 -8.11 7.26 2.06
N ASN A 71 -9.33 7.05 1.58
CA ASN A 71 -10.54 7.47 2.27
C ASN A 71 -10.69 6.77 3.63
N TYR A 72 -10.31 5.48 3.70
CA TYR A 72 -10.35 4.68 4.92
C TYR A 72 -9.46 5.30 5.99
N LEU A 73 -8.21 5.55 5.62
CA LEU A 73 -7.20 6.15 6.50
C LEU A 73 -7.56 7.58 6.92
N ALA A 74 -8.38 8.28 6.12
CA ALA A 74 -8.93 9.60 6.45
C ALA A 74 -10.19 9.53 7.34
N GLY A 75 -10.61 8.35 7.80
CA GLY A 75 -11.80 8.15 8.62
C GLY A 75 -13.12 8.37 7.87
N ARG A 76 -13.10 8.38 6.54
CA ARG A 76 -14.31 8.54 5.74
C ARG A 76 -15.07 7.21 5.68
N PRO A 77 -16.41 7.24 5.68
CA PRO A 77 -17.22 6.05 5.50
C PRO A 77 -16.81 5.29 4.23
N ILE A 78 -16.59 4.00 4.38
CA ILE A 78 -16.32 3.10 3.26
C ILE A 78 -17.54 2.22 3.05
N GLU A 79 -18.55 2.84 2.49
CA GLU A 79 -19.82 2.16 2.29
C GLU A 79 -19.75 1.11 1.16
N SER A 80 -18.69 1.12 0.34
CA SER A 80 -18.66 0.30 -0.89
C SER A 80 -17.66 -0.86 -0.92
N PHE A 81 -16.79 -1.06 0.08
CA PHE A 81 -15.82 -2.17 0.05
C PHE A 81 -16.49 -3.55 -0.02
N PRO A 82 -17.52 -3.85 0.80
CA PRO A 82 -18.28 -5.11 0.70
C PRO A 82 -18.86 -5.35 -0.70
N ASP A 83 -19.31 -4.29 -1.38
CA ASP A 83 -19.83 -4.39 -2.75
C ASP A 83 -18.76 -4.80 -3.75
N LYS A 84 -17.50 -4.43 -3.50
CA LYS A 84 -16.38 -4.73 -4.40
C LYS A 84 -15.76 -6.10 -4.16
N ILE A 85 -16.24 -6.87 -3.18
CA ILE A 85 -15.81 -8.26 -2.99
C ILE A 85 -16.18 -9.08 -4.23
N CYS A 86 -15.20 -9.76 -4.82
CA CYS A 86 -15.38 -10.56 -6.03
C CYS A 86 -16.16 -11.86 -5.73
N GLN A 87 -15.63 -12.66 -4.81
CA GLN A 87 -16.20 -13.92 -4.35
C GLN A 87 -16.94 -13.67 -3.04
N LYS A 88 -18.27 -13.55 -3.11
CA LYS A 88 -19.11 -13.18 -1.96
C LYS A 88 -19.11 -14.19 -0.80
N ASN A 89 -18.71 -15.43 -1.06
CA ASN A 89 -18.57 -16.51 -0.09
C ASN A 89 -17.19 -16.53 0.62
N ARG A 90 -16.29 -15.61 0.29
CA ARG A 90 -14.94 -15.51 0.83
C ARG A 90 -14.69 -14.09 1.32
N SER A 91 -13.92 -13.93 2.38
CA SER A 91 -13.47 -12.61 2.81
C SER A 91 -12.56 -11.95 1.77
N ALA A 92 -12.51 -10.63 1.78
CA ALA A 92 -11.58 -9.85 0.99
C ALA A 92 -10.65 -9.08 1.91
N ARG A 93 -9.39 -8.97 1.52
CA ARG A 93 -8.34 -8.41 2.37
C ARG A 93 -7.46 -7.46 1.58
N PHE A 94 -7.04 -6.39 2.25
CA PHE A 94 -5.88 -5.64 1.79
C PHE A 94 -4.86 -5.49 2.90
N GLU A 95 -3.60 -5.36 2.50
CA GLU A 95 -2.50 -4.92 3.35
C GLU A 95 -1.82 -3.76 2.66
N VAL A 96 -1.60 -2.67 3.38
CA VAL A 96 -0.90 -1.50 2.85
C VAL A 96 0.19 -1.07 3.81
N ILE A 97 1.38 -0.82 3.24
CA ILE A 97 2.50 -0.22 3.95
C ILE A 97 2.77 1.14 3.33
N TYR A 98 2.80 2.18 4.16
CA TYR A 98 3.00 3.55 3.72
C TYR A 98 3.82 4.37 4.71
N ILE A 99 4.38 5.48 4.24
CA ILE A 99 5.09 6.46 5.05
C ILE A 99 4.31 7.78 5.12
N THR A 100 4.37 8.42 6.28
CA THR A 100 3.97 9.81 6.49
C THR A 100 5.23 10.64 6.72
N PRO A 101 5.78 11.32 5.69
CA PRO A 101 7.03 12.07 5.82
C PRO A 101 7.00 13.12 6.92
N GLU A 102 5.84 13.75 7.13
CA GLU A 102 5.62 14.85 8.07
C GLU A 102 5.81 14.36 9.51
N THR A 103 5.27 13.18 9.85
CA THR A 103 5.41 12.57 11.18
C THR A 103 6.61 11.65 11.30
N LYS A 104 7.34 11.43 10.20
CA LYS A 104 8.50 10.53 10.12
C LYS A 104 8.17 9.12 10.58
N GLN A 105 6.99 8.63 10.19
CA GLN A 105 6.47 7.32 10.58
C GLN A 105 6.27 6.42 9.36
N ILE A 106 6.44 5.12 9.59
CA ILE A 106 5.99 4.06 8.71
C ILE A 106 4.78 3.37 9.36
N HIS A 107 3.84 2.98 8.52
CA HIS A 107 2.55 2.44 8.91
C HIS A 107 2.29 1.17 8.13
N LYS A 108 1.67 0.19 8.78
CA LYS A 108 1.15 -1.03 8.18
C LYS A 108 -0.30 -1.18 8.62
N LEU A 109 -1.21 -1.16 7.66
CA LEU A 109 -2.62 -1.44 7.88
C LEU A 109 -2.97 -2.74 7.16
N THR A 110 -3.60 -3.66 7.88
CA THR A 110 -4.28 -4.83 7.33
C THR A 110 -5.75 -4.71 7.67
N ALA A 111 -6.62 -4.90 6.69
CA ALA A 111 -8.06 -4.94 6.92
C ALA A 111 -8.71 -6.06 6.09
N GLU A 112 -9.64 -6.75 6.73
CA GLU A 112 -10.40 -7.87 6.16
C GLU A 112 -11.90 -7.57 6.23
N PHE A 113 -12.61 -7.89 5.15
CA PHE A 113 -14.02 -7.58 4.96
C PHE A 113 -14.77 -8.83 4.49
N ASN A 114 -16.03 -8.95 4.90
CA ASN A 114 -17.02 -9.81 4.26
C ASN A 114 -18.13 -8.95 3.66
N THR A 115 -19.20 -9.59 3.21
CA THR A 115 -20.36 -8.90 2.63
C THR A 115 -21.12 -8.03 3.62
N GLN A 116 -20.92 -8.21 4.93
CA GLN A 116 -21.56 -7.47 6.00
C GLN A 116 -20.73 -6.26 6.45
N GLY A 117 -19.43 -6.21 6.13
CA GLY A 117 -18.55 -5.12 6.52
C GLY A 117 -17.15 -5.57 6.89
N LEU A 118 -16.48 -4.75 7.70
CA LEU A 118 -15.17 -5.02 8.27
C LEU A 118 -15.26 -6.19 9.27
N ILE A 119 -14.42 -7.21 9.09
CA ILE A 119 -14.26 -8.35 10.01
C ILE A 119 -13.13 -8.07 10.99
N SER A 120 -11.98 -7.65 10.48
CA SER A 120 -10.79 -7.43 11.28
C SER A 120 -9.95 -6.29 10.73
N GLU A 121 -9.29 -5.60 11.64
CA GLU A 121 -8.32 -4.55 11.34
C GLU A 121 -7.11 -4.72 12.25
N GLN A 122 -5.92 -4.56 11.68
CA GLN A 122 -4.66 -4.51 12.40
C GLN A 122 -3.83 -3.34 11.89
N TYR A 123 -3.44 -2.46 12.79
CA TYR A 123 -2.66 -1.27 12.48
C TYR A 123 -1.39 -1.21 13.31
N HIS A 124 -0.25 -1.13 12.64
CA HIS A 124 1.07 -1.01 13.25
C HIS A 124 1.74 0.27 12.77
N VAL A 125 2.48 0.92 13.67
CA VAL A 125 3.20 2.16 13.38
C VAL A 125 4.55 2.18 14.07
N CYS A 126 5.57 2.63 13.35
CA CYS A 126 6.92 2.81 13.90
C CYS A 126 7.51 4.14 13.44
N LYS A 127 8.37 4.75 14.28
CA LYS A 127 9.17 5.90 13.86
C LYS A 127 10.29 5.45 12.95
N LEU A 128 10.53 6.21 11.89
CA LEU A 128 11.66 6.01 10.98
C LEU A 128 12.98 6.34 11.68
N LYS A 129 14.01 5.55 11.39
CA LYS A 129 15.37 5.72 11.91
C LYS A 129 16.32 6.01 10.75
N LYS A 130 17.12 7.07 10.84
CA LYS A 130 18.04 7.49 9.74
C LYS A 130 19.00 6.40 9.30
N THR A 131 19.46 5.58 10.24
CA THR A 131 20.41 4.49 9.99
C THR A 131 19.76 3.23 9.42
N TYR A 132 18.43 3.15 9.37
CA TYR A 132 17.74 1.94 8.95
C TYR A 132 17.53 1.93 7.44
N SER A 133 17.76 0.77 6.83
CA SER A 133 17.27 0.48 5.49
C SER A 133 15.76 0.23 5.51
N LEU A 134 15.12 0.27 4.34
CA LEU A 134 13.73 -0.14 4.22
C LEU A 134 13.51 -1.57 4.75
N VAL A 135 14.38 -2.52 4.39
CA VAL A 135 14.28 -3.92 4.86
C VAL A 135 14.26 -4.00 6.38
N LYS A 136 15.18 -3.30 7.05
CA LYS A 136 15.23 -3.29 8.52
C LYS A 136 13.99 -2.63 9.12
N THR A 137 13.53 -1.54 8.52
CA THR A 137 12.31 -0.84 8.93
C THR A 137 11.07 -1.72 8.79
N LEU A 138 10.99 -2.52 7.73
CA LEU A 138 9.92 -3.49 7.51
C LEU A 138 10.00 -4.68 8.46
N SER A 139 11.19 -5.07 8.92
CA SER A 139 11.31 -6.08 9.97
C SER A 139 10.73 -5.57 11.29
N ASP A 140 11.07 -4.35 11.69
CA ASP A 140 10.60 -3.74 12.95
C ASP A 140 9.06 -3.62 12.98
N ILE A 141 8.41 -3.26 11.88
CA ILE A 141 6.94 -3.08 11.85
C ILE A 141 6.16 -4.40 11.73
N ASN A 142 6.84 -5.49 11.38
CA ASN A 142 6.26 -6.83 11.32
C ASN A 142 6.55 -7.67 12.58
N SER A 143 7.35 -7.14 13.51
CA SER A 143 7.66 -7.74 14.81
C SER A 143 6.61 -7.36 15.84
#